data_AF-A0A329MRF8-F1
#
_entry.id   AF-A0A329MRF8-F1
#
_cell.length_a   1.000
_cell.length_b   1.000
_cell.length_c   1.000
_cell.angle_alpha   90.00
_cell.angle_beta   90.00
_cell.angle_gamma   90.00
#
_symmetry.space_group_name_H-M   'P 1'
#
loop_
_entity.id
_entity.type
_entity.pdbx_description
1 polymer ?
#
loop_
_entity_poly.entity_id
_entity_poly.type
_entity_poly.pdbx_seq_one_letter_code
_entity_poly.pdbx_strand_id
1 'polypeptide(L)'
;MDKRVTAALSGILIAVVLASGCGTKKSGGEEQPQGGKLKALGMQNGQIQPQGNMKALAYTDEHYNKIREASKAVEMKTVYVPQNGANGDKLDWVEVDSNVMILHYKKMDIIEYQKEVKPTGRVSNEQDVKLLNGDGKWYTIGKRQSLRMKLPEAYVIVSSQKGVPREELERVAESLFPVVPES
;
A
#
# COMPACT_ATOMS: atom_id res chain seq x y z
N MET A 1 -60.17 -16.45 12.78
CA MET A 1 -58.80 -16.88 12.42
C MET A 1 -57.84 -15.93 13.12
N ASP A 2 -57.75 -15.96 14.46
CA ASP A 2 -57.04 -16.98 15.27
C ASP A 2 -55.56 -17.04 14.88
N LYS A 3 -54.55 -17.04 15.75
CA LYS A 3 -54.42 -17.11 17.22
C LYS A 3 -52.91 -16.93 17.51
N ARG A 4 -52.59 -16.22 18.61
CA ARG A 4 -51.64 -16.58 19.69
C ARG A 4 -50.13 -16.80 19.37
N VAL A 5 -49.23 -16.00 19.99
CA VAL A 5 -48.43 -16.25 21.23
C VAL A 5 -47.15 -17.07 21.00
N THR A 6 -45.98 -16.58 21.46
CA THR A 6 -45.11 -17.19 22.51
C THR A 6 -43.69 -16.58 22.51
N ALA A 7 -43.18 -16.27 23.70
CA ALA A 7 -41.85 -15.75 24.04
C ALA A 7 -40.89 -16.86 24.53
N ALA A 8 -39.57 -16.59 24.58
CA ALA A 8 -38.59 -17.01 25.63
C ALA A 8 -37.16 -16.65 25.15
N LEU A 9 -36.30 -15.86 25.82
CA LEU A 9 -35.58 -16.01 27.11
C LEU A 9 -34.59 -17.20 27.17
N SER A 10 -33.29 -16.89 27.11
CA SER A 10 -32.12 -17.47 27.84
C SER A 10 -30.85 -16.96 27.15
N GLY A 11 -29.91 -16.23 27.74
CA GLY A 11 -29.37 -16.29 29.10
C GLY A 11 -28.13 -17.18 29.10
N ILE A 12 -26.92 -16.61 29.21
CA ILE A 12 -25.76 -17.18 29.92
C ILE A 12 -24.83 -16.00 30.30
N LEU A 13 -24.74 -15.79 31.62
CA LEU A 13 -23.66 -15.06 32.28
C LEU A 13 -22.40 -15.91 32.25
N ILE A 14 -21.24 -15.30 32.02
CA ILE A 14 -19.98 -15.80 32.58
C ILE A 14 -19.35 -14.67 33.39
N ALA A 15 -19.49 -14.77 34.70
CA ALA A 15 -18.65 -14.10 35.67
C ALA A 15 -17.53 -15.06 36.06
N VAL A 16 -16.28 -14.60 35.98
CA VAL A 16 -15.17 -15.18 36.74
C VAL A 16 -14.52 -14.06 37.54
N VAL A 17 -14.23 -14.42 38.78
CA VAL A 17 -14.14 -13.61 39.99
C VAL A 17 -12.68 -13.61 40.48
N LEU A 18 -12.20 -12.42 40.82
CA LEU A 18 -11.28 -11.99 41.89
C LEU A 18 -9.96 -12.74 42.16
N ALA A 19 -8.90 -11.96 42.36
CA ALA A 19 -8.33 -11.64 43.70
C ALA A 19 -6.94 -10.98 43.50
N SER A 20 -6.75 -9.71 43.86
CA SER A 20 -6.39 -9.17 45.20
C SER A 20 -4.88 -8.95 45.36
N GLY A 21 -4.50 -7.70 45.60
CA GLY A 21 -3.13 -7.33 45.99
C GLY A 21 -2.99 -5.84 46.31
N CYS A 22 -3.44 -5.43 47.51
CA CYS A 22 -3.14 -4.14 48.11
C CYS A 22 -1.69 -4.10 48.61
N GLY A 23 -0.98 -3.00 48.34
CA GLY A 23 0.29 -2.67 48.99
C GLY A 23 0.57 -1.17 48.91
N THR A 24 0.39 -0.46 50.02
CA THR A 24 0.69 0.97 50.19
C THR A 24 2.19 1.23 50.39
N LYS A 25 2.76 2.21 49.67
CA LYS A 25 3.85 3.07 50.16
C LYS A 25 4.01 4.35 49.31
N LYS A 26 4.13 5.49 50.01
CA LYS A 26 4.39 6.85 49.52
C LYS A 26 5.78 7.01 48.89
N SER A 27 5.87 7.78 47.79
CA SER A 27 6.82 8.88 47.48
C SER A 27 6.50 9.30 46.04
N GLY A 28 6.01 10.50 45.74
CA GLY A 28 6.79 11.74 45.68
C GLY A 28 7.48 11.88 44.31
N GLY A 29 6.90 12.67 43.39
CA GLY A 29 7.56 13.09 42.13
C GLY A 29 6.61 13.16 40.92
N GLU A 30 6.47 14.38 40.39
CA GLU A 30 5.95 14.81 39.06
C GLU A 30 5.49 13.76 38.03
N GLU A 31 4.23 13.87 37.58
CA GLU A 31 3.77 13.42 36.26
C GLU A 31 2.87 14.49 35.60
N GLN A 32 3.50 15.23 34.69
CA GLN A 32 3.19 15.32 33.26
C GLN A 32 1.71 15.14 32.80
N PRO A 33 1.14 16.09 32.02
CA PRO A 33 -0.15 15.90 31.39
C PRO A 33 -0.10 14.91 30.21
N GLN A 34 -1.21 14.20 30.09
CA GLN A 34 -1.54 13.12 29.17
C GLN A 34 -1.55 13.53 27.69
N GLY A 35 -1.34 12.54 26.82
CA GLY A 35 -2.15 12.40 25.60
C GLY A 35 -1.37 12.25 24.30
N GLY A 36 -1.04 11.01 23.95
CA GLY A 36 -0.57 10.69 22.60
C GLY A 36 0.15 9.35 22.52
N LYS A 37 -0.62 8.26 22.56
CA LYS A 37 -0.12 6.89 22.36
C LYS A 37 0.40 6.77 20.92
N LEU A 38 1.70 7.03 20.72
CA LEU A 38 2.43 6.61 19.51
C LEU A 38 2.34 5.09 19.45
N LYS A 39 1.42 4.59 18.62
CA LYS A 39 1.37 3.17 18.29
C LYS A 39 2.60 2.92 17.42
N ALA A 40 3.61 2.33 18.05
CA ALA A 40 4.87 1.93 17.45
C ALA A 40 4.61 1.28 16.09
N LEU A 41 5.14 1.92 15.04
CA LEU A 41 5.40 1.26 13.77
C LEU A 41 6.33 0.09 14.06
N GLY A 42 5.87 -1.12 13.79
CA GLY A 42 6.65 -2.34 13.89
C GLY A 42 7.82 -2.28 12.91
N MET A 43 8.94 -1.72 13.36
CA MET A 43 10.24 -1.90 12.75
C MET A 43 10.92 -3.07 13.45
N GLN A 44 10.85 -4.25 12.85
CA GLN A 44 11.80 -5.32 13.09
C GLN A 44 12.22 -5.92 11.74
N ASN A 45 13.52 -5.81 11.46
CA ASN A 45 14.26 -6.44 10.35
C ASN A 45 13.71 -6.24 8.94
N GLY A 46 14.06 -5.12 8.30
CA GLY A 46 14.33 -5.03 6.85
C GLY A 46 13.25 -5.49 5.86
N GLN A 47 12.04 -5.81 6.33
CA GLN A 47 10.90 -6.22 5.53
C GLN A 47 9.72 -5.40 6.00
N ILE A 48 9.17 -4.59 5.09
CA ILE A 48 7.91 -3.88 5.33
C ILE A 48 6.84 -4.96 5.47
N GLN A 49 6.46 -5.26 6.72
CA GLN A 49 5.37 -6.20 6.98
C GLN A 49 4.09 -5.62 6.36
N PRO A 50 3.33 -6.41 5.58
CA PRO A 50 2.06 -5.96 5.03
C PRO A 50 1.09 -5.59 6.17
N GLN A 51 0.94 -4.30 6.46
CA GLN A 51 -0.12 -3.81 7.33
C GLN A 51 -1.38 -3.58 6.51
N GLY A 52 -2.52 -4.13 6.95
CA GLY A 52 -3.77 -4.16 6.18
C GLY A 52 -3.89 -5.38 5.26
N ASN A 53 -4.77 -5.33 4.26
CA ASN A 53 -5.04 -6.44 3.35
C ASN A 53 -3.96 -6.65 2.26
N MET A 54 -2.73 -6.20 2.50
CA MET A 54 -1.63 -6.30 1.53
C MET A 54 -1.11 -7.74 1.43
N LYS A 55 -0.64 -8.13 0.25
CA LYS A 55 -0.05 -9.46 0.01
C LYS A 55 1.27 -9.33 -0.76
N ALA A 56 2.22 -10.19 -0.45
CA ALA A 56 3.45 -10.31 -1.24
C ALA A 56 3.10 -10.72 -2.67
N LEU A 57 3.68 -10.04 -3.64
CA LEU A 57 3.53 -10.36 -5.05
C LEU A 57 4.56 -11.44 -5.44
N ALA A 58 4.09 -12.46 -6.13
CA ALA A 58 4.95 -13.51 -6.66
C ALA A 58 5.33 -13.20 -8.10
N TYR A 59 6.64 -13.20 -8.39
CA TYR A 59 7.19 -13.06 -9.72
C TYR A 59 7.91 -14.34 -10.12
N THR A 60 7.65 -14.82 -11.34
CA THR A 60 8.40 -15.92 -11.95
C THR A 60 9.61 -15.35 -12.69
N ASP A 61 10.55 -16.20 -13.07
CA ASP A 61 11.67 -15.80 -13.93
C ASP A 61 11.18 -15.24 -15.28
N GLU A 62 10.08 -15.81 -15.81
CA GLU A 62 9.43 -15.29 -17.02
C GLU A 62 8.91 -13.86 -16.82
N HIS A 63 8.35 -13.53 -15.65
CA HIS A 63 7.95 -12.16 -15.35
C HIS A 63 9.15 -11.21 -15.35
N TYR A 64 10.24 -11.58 -14.67
CA TYR A 64 11.45 -10.74 -14.65
C TYR A 64 12.06 -10.57 -16.04
N ASN A 65 12.07 -11.62 -16.86
CA ASN A 65 12.58 -11.54 -18.23
C ASN A 65 11.74 -10.57 -19.08
N LYS A 66 10.42 -10.66 -19.04
CA LYS A 66 9.53 -9.72 -19.75
C LYS A 66 9.72 -8.28 -19.30
N ILE A 67 9.89 -8.06 -17.99
CA ILE A 67 10.13 -6.73 -17.42
C ILE A 67 11.47 -6.17 -17.92
N ARG A 68 12.54 -6.98 -17.91
CA ARG A 68 13.87 -6.57 -18.41
C ARG A 68 13.88 -6.33 -19.92
N GLU A 69 13.16 -7.13 -20.69
CA GLU A 69 13.03 -6.93 -22.14
C GLU A 69 12.29 -5.62 -22.45
N ALA A 70 11.17 -5.38 -21.77
CA ALA A 70 10.41 -4.15 -21.89
C ALA A 70 11.24 -2.92 -21.47
N SER A 71 12.00 -3.02 -20.38
CA SER A 71 12.84 -1.92 -19.90
C SER A 71 13.93 -1.56 -20.91
N LYS A 72 14.52 -2.55 -21.60
CA LYS A 72 15.49 -2.31 -22.69
C LYS A 72 14.84 -1.58 -23.86
N ALA A 73 13.61 -1.95 -24.23
CA ALA A 73 12.88 -1.32 -25.33
C ALA A 73 12.60 0.18 -25.09
N VAL A 74 12.45 0.58 -23.82
CA VAL A 74 12.29 2.00 -23.41
C VAL A 74 13.57 2.62 -22.82
N GLU A 75 14.72 1.98 -23.05
CA GLU A 75 16.06 2.41 -22.63
C GLU A 75 16.21 2.68 -21.11
N MET A 76 15.32 2.15 -20.28
CA MET A 76 15.34 2.36 -18.83
C MET A 76 16.48 1.59 -18.17
N LYS A 77 17.32 2.29 -17.41
CA LYS A 77 18.44 1.71 -16.65
C LYS A 77 17.98 0.90 -15.44
N THR A 78 16.90 1.34 -14.82
CA THR A 78 16.27 0.69 -13.67
C THR A 78 14.76 0.83 -13.82
N VAL A 79 14.04 -0.27 -13.59
CA VAL A 79 12.58 -0.33 -13.49
C VAL A 79 12.22 -0.75 -12.09
N TYR A 80 11.07 -0.31 -11.57
CA TYR A 80 10.69 -0.54 -10.18
C TYR A 80 9.44 -1.40 -10.07
N VAL A 81 9.60 -2.60 -9.50
CA VAL A 81 8.48 -3.53 -9.29
C VAL A 81 8.08 -3.55 -7.81
N PRO A 82 6.80 -3.57 -7.47
CA PRO A 82 6.34 -3.65 -6.09
C PRO A 82 6.55 -5.06 -5.54
N GLN A 83 7.04 -5.14 -4.30
CA GLN A 83 7.12 -6.39 -3.54
C GLN A 83 5.78 -6.77 -2.92
N ASN A 84 4.91 -5.79 -2.66
CA ASN A 84 3.58 -5.98 -2.10
C ASN A 84 2.51 -5.40 -3.03
N GLY A 85 1.38 -6.11 -3.15
CA GLY A 85 0.22 -5.69 -3.91
C GLY A 85 -1.03 -5.62 -3.06
N ALA A 86 -2.10 -5.05 -3.63
CA ALA A 86 -3.43 -5.18 -3.06
C ALA A 86 -3.85 -6.66 -2.96
N ASN A 87 -4.81 -6.99 -2.10
CA ASN A 87 -5.23 -8.38 -1.92
C ASN A 87 -5.66 -9.03 -3.24
N GLY A 88 -5.13 -10.21 -3.57
CA GLY A 88 -5.46 -10.94 -4.79
C GLY A 88 -4.94 -10.28 -6.07
N ASP A 89 -4.03 -9.33 -5.94
CA ASP A 89 -3.36 -8.71 -7.08
C ASP A 89 -2.21 -9.59 -7.57
N LYS A 90 -1.89 -9.47 -8.86
CA LYS A 90 -0.79 -10.17 -9.52
C LYS A 90 -0.45 -9.46 -10.82
N LEU A 91 0.81 -9.55 -11.24
CA LEU A 91 1.21 -9.11 -12.57
C LEU A 91 0.39 -9.90 -13.61
N ASP A 92 -0.19 -9.19 -14.57
CA ASP A 92 -1.01 -9.73 -15.63
C ASP A 92 -0.26 -9.69 -16.96
N TRP A 93 0.21 -8.50 -17.38
CA TRP A 93 1.10 -8.34 -18.51
C TRP A 93 1.97 -7.09 -18.38
N VAL A 94 2.94 -6.97 -19.28
CA VAL A 94 3.84 -5.82 -19.42
C VAL A 94 3.57 -5.19 -20.78
N GLU A 95 3.43 -3.87 -20.80
CA GLU A 95 3.19 -3.08 -22.01
C GLU A 95 4.29 -2.04 -22.18
N VAL A 96 4.67 -1.80 -23.43
CA VAL A 96 5.54 -0.71 -23.85
C VAL A 96 4.76 0.12 -24.86
N ASP A 97 4.61 1.41 -24.57
CA ASP A 97 4.08 2.39 -25.52
C ASP A 97 5.08 3.54 -25.63
N SER A 98 5.59 3.77 -26.84
CA SER A 98 6.53 4.86 -27.10
C SER A 98 7.76 4.82 -26.18
N ASN A 99 7.80 5.66 -25.13
CA ASN A 99 8.87 5.73 -24.13
C ASN A 99 8.36 5.49 -22.71
N VAL A 100 7.21 4.83 -22.57
CA VAL A 100 6.60 4.46 -21.28
C VAL A 100 6.53 2.95 -21.16
N MET A 101 6.83 2.48 -19.96
CA MET A 101 6.61 1.10 -19.57
C MET A 101 5.42 1.04 -18.61
N ILE A 102 4.50 0.09 -18.85
CA ILE A 102 3.34 -0.12 -18.00
C ILE A 102 3.33 -1.56 -17.52
N LEU A 103 3.36 -1.72 -16.20
CA LEU A 103 3.16 -2.98 -15.51
C LEU A 103 1.69 -3.09 -15.12
N HIS A 104 0.96 -3.96 -15.81
CA HIS A 104 -0.44 -4.18 -15.53
C HIS A 104 -0.61 -5.25 -14.46
N TYR A 105 -1.23 -4.87 -13.35
CA TYR A 105 -1.68 -5.78 -12.32
C TYR A 105 -3.21 -5.92 -12.40
N LYS A 106 -3.77 -6.98 -11.80
CA LYS A 106 -5.21 -7.23 -11.83
C LYS A 106 -6.07 -6.09 -11.28
N LYS A 107 -5.53 -5.26 -10.38
CA LYS A 107 -6.27 -4.17 -9.71
C LYS A 107 -5.66 -2.77 -9.86
N MET A 108 -4.44 -2.68 -10.37
CA MET A 108 -3.70 -1.42 -10.49
C MET A 108 -2.74 -1.48 -11.68
N ASP A 109 -2.27 -0.31 -12.10
CA ASP A 109 -1.15 -0.19 -13.02
C ASP A 109 0.01 0.52 -12.33
N ILE A 110 1.22 0.15 -12.72
CA ILE A 110 2.44 0.92 -12.44
C ILE A 110 2.99 1.40 -13.77
N ILE A 111 3.09 2.72 -13.89
CA ILE A 111 3.50 3.39 -15.12
C ILE A 111 4.82 4.07 -14.83
N GLU A 112 5.83 3.77 -15.63
CA GLU A 112 7.18 4.26 -15.41
C GLU A 112 7.73 5.01 -16.62
N TYR A 113 8.39 6.13 -16.33
CA TYR A 113 9.03 7.01 -17.31
C TYR A 113 10.45 7.34 -16.87
N GLN A 114 11.37 7.49 -17.82
CA GLN A 114 12.69 8.07 -17.53
C GLN A 114 12.63 9.55 -17.14
N LYS A 115 11.66 10.27 -17.70
CA LYS A 115 11.51 11.72 -17.55
C LYS A 115 10.13 12.04 -17.01
N GLU A 116 10.01 13.13 -16.25
CA GLU A 116 8.73 13.52 -15.70
C GLU A 116 7.73 13.81 -16.81
N VAL A 117 6.59 13.13 -16.77
CA VAL A 117 5.47 13.39 -17.68
C VAL A 117 4.31 13.90 -16.84
N LYS A 118 3.74 15.05 -17.26
CA LYS A 118 2.53 15.55 -16.63
C LYS A 118 1.35 14.66 -17.01
N PRO A 119 0.44 14.35 -16.06
CA PRO A 119 -0.74 13.55 -16.39
C PRO A 119 -1.57 14.24 -17.48
N THR A 120 -2.05 13.47 -18.45
CA THR A 120 -2.91 13.97 -19.52
C THR A 120 -4.38 13.87 -19.13
N GLY A 121 -5.14 14.96 -19.32
CA GLY A 121 -6.56 15.04 -18.97
C GLY A 121 -6.86 16.01 -17.83
N ARG A 122 -8.12 16.06 -17.39
CA ARG A 122 -8.55 16.95 -16.30
C ARG A 122 -8.14 16.34 -14.96
N VAL A 123 -7.11 16.93 -14.37
CA VAL A 123 -6.60 16.59 -13.04
C VAL A 123 -7.43 17.26 -11.95
N SER A 124 -7.74 16.52 -10.88
CA SER A 124 -8.39 17.03 -9.66
C SER A 124 -7.85 16.37 -8.40
N ASN A 125 -8.23 16.87 -7.22
CA ASN A 125 -7.91 16.31 -5.91
C ASN A 125 -6.40 16.09 -5.69
N GLU A 126 -5.60 17.09 -6.09
CA GLU A 126 -4.15 17.06 -5.88
C GLU A 126 -3.81 17.21 -4.40
N GLN A 127 -2.92 16.36 -3.89
CA GLN A 127 -2.49 16.37 -2.49
C GLN A 127 -1.08 15.80 -2.37
N ASP A 128 -0.20 16.49 -1.66
CA ASP A 128 1.14 15.97 -1.37
C ASP A 128 1.10 14.89 -0.28
N VAL A 129 1.96 13.89 -0.40
CA VAL A 129 2.08 12.78 0.57
C VAL A 129 3.56 12.47 0.84
N LYS A 130 3.87 12.11 2.08
CA LYS A 130 5.19 11.63 2.51
C LYS A 130 5.16 10.11 2.56
N LEU A 131 6.06 9.47 1.84
CA LEU A 131 6.22 8.02 1.76
C LEU A 131 7.57 7.62 2.37
N LEU A 132 7.72 6.36 2.75
CA LEU A 132 8.99 5.83 3.27
C LEU A 132 10.16 5.99 2.29
N ASN A 133 9.88 5.96 0.98
CA ASN A 133 10.87 6.05 -0.10
C ASN A 133 10.89 7.42 -0.81
N GLY A 134 10.25 8.44 -0.25
CA GLY A 134 10.32 9.82 -0.74
C GLY A 134 9.00 10.56 -0.73
N ASP A 135 8.94 11.63 -1.52
CA ASP A 135 7.73 12.45 -1.65
C ASP A 135 6.88 11.98 -2.83
N GLY A 136 5.57 11.99 -2.64
CA GLY A 136 4.59 11.68 -3.68
C GLY A 136 3.54 12.79 -3.81
N LYS A 137 2.82 12.77 -4.93
CA LYS A 137 1.63 13.59 -5.15
C LYS A 137 0.47 12.73 -5.61
N TRP A 138 -0.60 12.75 -4.84
CA TRP A 138 -1.91 12.25 -5.24
C TRP A 138 -2.54 13.13 -6.28
N TYR A 139 -3.26 12.51 -7.22
CA TYR A 139 -4.17 13.20 -8.11
C TYR A 139 -5.26 12.23 -8.58
N THR A 140 -6.28 12.78 -9.25
CA THR A 140 -7.39 12.00 -9.81
C THR A 140 -7.64 12.41 -11.25
N ILE A 141 -7.84 11.43 -12.13
CA ILE A 141 -8.31 11.61 -13.50
C ILE A 141 -9.58 10.79 -13.68
N GLY A 142 -10.71 11.47 -13.87
CA GLY A 142 -12.02 10.83 -13.87
C GLY A 142 -12.30 10.16 -12.51
N LYS A 143 -12.36 8.83 -12.48
CA LYS A 143 -12.56 8.04 -11.26
C LYS A 143 -11.28 7.33 -10.78
N ARG A 144 -10.17 7.47 -11.51
CA ARG A 144 -8.91 6.81 -11.17
C ARG A 144 -8.09 7.69 -10.25
N GLN A 145 -7.78 7.18 -9.08
CA GLN A 145 -6.83 7.80 -8.15
C GLN A 145 -5.44 7.28 -8.49
N SER A 146 -4.48 8.20 -8.57
CA SER A 146 -3.12 7.90 -8.98
C SER A 146 -2.13 8.63 -8.09
N LEU A 147 -1.08 7.93 -7.69
CA LEU A 147 0.02 8.45 -6.89
C LEU A 147 1.24 8.57 -7.79
N ARG A 148 1.73 9.79 -8.04
CA ARG A 148 3.00 9.99 -8.73
C ARG A 148 4.13 10.20 -7.73
N MET A 149 5.31 9.69 -8.06
CA MET A 149 6.52 9.89 -7.27
C MET A 149 7.78 9.86 -8.16
N LYS A 150 8.87 10.41 -7.63
CA LYS A 150 10.19 10.35 -8.24
C LYS A 150 11.07 9.39 -7.47
N LEU A 151 11.60 8.39 -8.15
CA LEU A 151 12.65 7.49 -7.67
C LEU A 151 13.99 7.89 -8.32
N PRO A 152 15.14 7.39 -7.84
CA PRO A 152 16.46 7.82 -8.32
C PRO A 152 16.63 7.83 -9.85
N GLU A 153 16.10 6.82 -10.56
CA GLU A 153 16.24 6.68 -12.01
C GLU A 153 14.93 6.66 -12.80
N ALA A 154 13.78 6.89 -12.14
CA ALA A 154 12.47 6.80 -12.78
C ALA A 154 11.44 7.73 -12.14
N TYR A 155 10.46 8.13 -12.94
CA TYR A 155 9.19 8.70 -12.47
C TYR A 155 8.15 7.60 -12.53
N VAL A 156 7.51 7.34 -11.39
CA VAL A 156 6.58 6.23 -11.22
C VAL A 156 5.19 6.76 -10.89
N ILE A 157 4.17 6.16 -11.49
CA ILE A 157 2.77 6.39 -11.17
C ILE A 157 2.15 5.06 -10.78
N VAL A 158 1.64 4.97 -9.56
CA VAL A 158 0.82 3.85 -9.10
C VAL A 158 -0.64 4.25 -9.21
N SER A 159 -1.41 3.55 -10.05
CA SER A 159 -2.76 3.96 -10.45
C SER A 159 -3.79 2.88 -10.18
N SER A 160 -4.91 3.24 -9.56
CA SER A 160 -6.02 2.34 -9.30
C SER A 160 -6.79 2.00 -10.59
N GLN A 161 -7.02 0.72 -10.86
CA GLN A 161 -7.96 0.25 -11.90
C GLN A 161 -9.30 -0.20 -11.32
N LYS A 162 -9.32 -0.74 -10.10
CA LYS A 162 -10.52 -1.34 -9.47
C LYS A 162 -10.85 -0.78 -8.07
N GLY A 163 -10.62 0.52 -7.86
CA GLY A 163 -10.99 1.17 -6.59
C GLY A 163 -10.12 0.75 -5.40
N VAL A 164 -8.86 0.38 -5.67
CA VAL A 164 -7.84 0.19 -4.63
C VAL A 164 -7.73 1.48 -3.80
N PRO A 165 -7.85 1.42 -2.45
CA PRO A 165 -7.75 2.58 -1.57
C PRO A 165 -6.38 3.26 -1.64
N ARG A 166 -6.34 4.56 -1.33
CA ARG A 166 -5.09 5.35 -1.34
C ARG A 166 -4.02 4.74 -0.43
N GLU A 167 -4.41 4.32 0.76
CA GLU A 167 -3.50 3.78 1.76
C GLU A 167 -2.88 2.44 1.31
N GLU A 168 -3.59 1.67 0.47
CA GLU A 168 -3.04 0.45 -0.12
C GLU A 168 -2.06 0.79 -1.25
N LEU A 169 -2.40 1.75 -2.11
CA LEU A 169 -1.51 2.21 -3.19
C LEU A 169 -0.23 2.88 -2.66
N GLU A 170 -0.30 3.61 -1.54
CA GLU A 170 0.88 4.14 -0.83
C GLU A 170 1.79 3.00 -0.40
N ARG A 171 1.25 1.94 0.21
CA ARG A 171 2.05 0.77 0.61
C ARG A 171 2.62 0.00 -0.59
N VAL A 172 1.91 -0.05 -1.72
CA VAL A 172 2.46 -0.58 -2.97
C VAL A 172 3.66 0.27 -3.40
N ALA A 173 3.50 1.59 -3.45
CA ALA A 173 4.53 2.55 -3.83
C ALA A 173 5.77 2.46 -2.91
N GLU A 174 5.57 2.29 -1.60
CA GLU A 174 6.66 2.11 -0.63
C GLU A 174 7.38 0.77 -0.76
N SER A 175 6.74 -0.23 -1.38
CA SER A 175 7.31 -1.55 -1.61
C SER A 175 8.02 -1.70 -2.96
N LEU A 176 8.16 -0.61 -3.72
CA LEU A 176 8.85 -0.59 -5.01
C LEU A 176 10.33 -0.93 -4.83
N PHE A 177 10.79 -1.91 -5.61
CA PHE A 177 12.14 -2.43 -5.58
C PHE A 177 12.76 -2.40 -6.98
N PRO A 178 14.04 -1.99 -7.12
CA PRO A 178 14.69 -1.87 -8.41
C PRO A 178 14.95 -3.24 -9.07
N VAL A 179 14.65 -3.32 -10.36
CA VAL A 179 15.02 -4.40 -11.28
C VAL A 179 15.89 -3.79 -12.36
N VAL A 180 17.12 -4.30 -12.46
CA VAL A 180 18.12 -3.83 -13.43
C VAL A 180 18.09 -4.77 -14.64
N PRO A 181 18.09 -4.24 -15.88
CA PRO A 181 18.29 -5.07 -17.07
C PRO A 181 19.66 -5.76 -17.00
N GLU A 182 19.71 -7.05 -17.29
CA GLU A 182 21.00 -7.75 -17.41
C GLU A 182 21.77 -7.17 -18.60
N SER A 183 23.06 -6.89 -18.39
CA SER A 183 24.01 -6.30 -19.34
C SER A 183 24.26 -7.19 -20.55
#